data_AF-A0A2U3LTN0-F1
#
_entry.id   AF-A0A2U3LTN0-F1
#
_cell.length_a   1.000
_cell.length_b   1.000
_cell.length_c   1.000
_cell.angle_alpha   90.00
_cell.angle_beta   90.00
_cell.angle_gamma   90.00
#
_symmetry.space_group_name_H-M   'P 1'
#
loop_
_entity.id
_entity.type
_entity.pdbx_description
1 polymer ?
#
loop_
_entity_poly.entity_id
_entity_poly.type
_entity_poly.pdbx_seq_one_letter_code
_entity_poly.pdbx_strand_id
1 'polypeptide(L)'
;MHPPIPDLPAELAEALQLGIIVGQNQSFAIVAGRCSAAQAEALLRIRESRLYLRCASSWKEFCPAYLHISSSQADRIIRLWQLHGPAIFELRQLIRISPQDFQAVEPFIKENALHFNDEAIELDPQNAEKIAGAVDEICRNQPPKEKPEPTIPDRVSALEKMCQTIVFEFRHLAEIDCGGEVRFNLGLTLKCVADALQHVNRQHGLYPTDSND
;
A
#
# COMPACT_ATOMS: atom_id res chain seq x y z
N MET A 1 -50.87 -0.99 17.83
CA MET A 1 -50.37 -1.52 16.55
C MET A 1 -49.94 -0.34 15.70
N HIS A 2 -48.64 -0.13 15.51
CA HIS A 2 -48.19 0.83 14.50
C HIS A 2 -48.64 0.30 13.12
N PRO A 3 -49.19 1.14 12.24
CA PRO A 3 -49.45 0.72 10.87
C PRO A 3 -48.13 0.27 10.23
N PRO A 4 -48.14 -0.76 9.37
CA PRO A 4 -46.96 -1.11 8.60
C PRO A 4 -46.53 0.15 7.83
N ILE A 5 -45.29 0.58 8.04
CA ILE A 5 -44.67 1.64 7.24
C ILE A 5 -44.89 1.23 5.77
N PRO A 6 -45.45 2.10 4.91
CA PRO A 6 -45.67 1.76 3.52
C PRO A 6 -44.37 1.25 2.91
N ASP A 7 -44.44 0.25 2.03
CA ASP A 7 -43.31 -0.21 1.23
C ASP A 7 -42.61 1.03 0.65
N LEU A 8 -41.46 1.35 1.23
CA LEU A 8 -40.73 2.55 0.86
C LEU A 8 -40.37 2.40 -0.62
N PRO A 9 -40.64 3.40 -1.48
CA PRO A 9 -40.26 3.31 -2.89
C PRO A 9 -38.80 2.87 -2.99
N ALA A 10 -38.49 1.89 -3.85
CA ALA A 10 -37.17 1.24 -3.88
C ALA A 10 -36.01 2.25 -3.96
N GLU A 11 -36.22 3.34 -4.69
CA GLU A 11 -35.27 4.45 -4.78
C GLU A 11 -35.02 5.17 -3.45
N LEU A 12 -36.07 5.40 -2.66
CA LEU A 12 -35.96 6.02 -1.33
C LEU A 12 -35.33 5.05 -0.31
N ALA A 13 -35.60 3.74 -0.45
CA ALA A 13 -34.99 2.70 0.38
C ALA A 13 -33.48 2.58 0.13
N GLU A 14 -33.05 2.61 -1.14
CA GLU A 14 -31.64 2.61 -1.53
C GLU A 14 -30.91 3.87 -1.06
N ALA A 15 -31.54 5.05 -1.19
CA ALA A 15 -30.96 6.31 -0.72
C ALA A 15 -30.81 6.34 0.81
N LEU A 16 -31.81 5.84 1.55
CA LEU A 16 -31.73 5.70 3.01
C LEU A 16 -30.65 4.69 3.41
N GLN A 17 -30.55 3.56 2.73
CA GLN A 17 -29.48 2.57 2.95
C GLN A 17 -28.11 3.18 2.71
N LEU A 18 -27.92 3.93 1.62
CA LEU A 18 -26.67 4.64 1.36
C LEU A 18 -26.35 5.63 2.50
N GLY A 19 -27.33 6.41 2.95
CA GLY A 19 -27.18 7.33 4.07
C GLY A 19 -26.77 6.62 5.36
N ILE A 20 -27.37 5.46 5.67
CA ILE A 20 -27.01 4.62 6.82
C ILE A 20 -25.56 4.14 6.71
N ILE A 21 -25.16 3.61 5.55
CA ILE A 21 -23.81 3.07 5.35
C ILE A 21 -22.75 4.18 5.42
N VAL A 22 -23.02 5.36 4.85
CA VAL A 22 -22.13 6.52 4.96
C VAL A 22 -22.01 6.99 6.40
N GLY A 23 -23.13 7.09 7.13
CA GLY A 23 -23.13 7.46 8.55
C GLY A 23 -22.38 6.47 9.43
N GLN A 24 -22.53 5.16 9.19
CA GLN A 24 -21.77 4.12 9.86
C GLN A 24 -20.26 4.24 9.57
N ASN A 25 -19.88 4.43 8.30
CA ASN A 25 -18.49 4.61 7.90
C ASN A 25 -17.82 5.81 8.60
N GLN A 26 -18.52 6.93 8.72
CA GLN A 26 -18.03 8.12 9.42
C GLN A 26 -17.90 7.87 10.93
N SER A 27 -18.87 7.16 11.52
CA SER A 27 -18.85 6.83 12.95
C SER A 27 -17.70 5.88 13.31
N PHE A 28 -17.41 4.87 12.48
CA PHE A 28 -16.28 3.96 12.70
C PHE A 28 -14.92 4.67 12.63
N ALA A 29 -14.77 5.63 11.71
CA ALA A 29 -13.54 6.42 11.60
C ALA A 29 -13.25 7.24 12.87
N ILE A 30 -14.30 7.76 13.53
CA ILE A 30 -14.19 8.58 14.75
C ILE A 30 -13.78 7.74 15.97
N VAL A 31 -14.28 6.51 16.09
CA VAL A 31 -14.07 5.66 17.29
C VAL A 31 -12.72 4.94 17.26
N ALA A 32 -12.21 4.57 16.08
CA ALA A 32 -11.07 3.66 15.97
C ALA A 32 -9.77 4.28 15.42
N GLY A 33 -9.82 5.46 14.76
CA GLY A 33 -8.64 6.05 14.09
C GLY A 33 -8.00 5.18 12.99
N ARG A 34 -8.58 4.00 12.71
CA ARG A 34 -8.18 3.00 11.73
C ARG A 34 -9.44 2.38 11.09
N CYS A 35 -9.31 1.84 9.89
CA CYS A 35 -10.43 1.20 9.19
C CYS A 35 -10.84 -0.11 9.90
N SER A 36 -12.10 -0.24 10.30
CA SER A 36 -12.64 -1.46 10.89
C SER A 36 -13.08 -2.45 9.80
N ALA A 37 -13.29 -3.71 10.17
CA ALA A 37 -13.83 -4.74 9.27
C ALA A 37 -15.18 -4.29 8.68
N ALA A 38 -16.09 -3.84 9.54
CA ALA A 38 -17.40 -3.33 9.14
C ALA A 38 -17.31 -2.15 8.16
N GLN A 39 -16.33 -1.24 8.35
CA GLN A 39 -16.13 -0.12 7.43
C GLN A 39 -15.65 -0.60 6.05
N ALA A 40 -14.74 -1.57 6.01
CA ALA A 40 -14.25 -2.14 4.76
C ALA A 40 -15.33 -2.88 3.98
N GLU A 41 -16.17 -3.67 4.67
CA GLU A 41 -17.34 -4.34 4.09
C GLU A 41 -18.36 -3.33 3.54
N ALA A 42 -18.66 -2.29 4.31
CA ALA A 42 -19.55 -1.20 3.89
C ALA A 42 -19.06 -0.52 2.60
N LEU A 43 -17.75 -0.24 2.48
CA LEU A 43 -17.14 0.32 1.28
C LEU A 43 -17.27 -0.63 0.08
N LEU A 44 -17.02 -1.93 0.28
CA LEU A 44 -17.19 -2.95 -0.75
C LEU A 44 -18.64 -2.94 -1.26
N ARG A 45 -19.62 -2.95 -0.35
CA ARG A 45 -21.05 -2.94 -0.71
C ARG A 45 -21.44 -1.71 -1.52
N ILE A 46 -21.02 -0.51 -1.11
CA ILE A 46 -21.28 0.72 -1.88
C ILE A 46 -20.71 0.59 -3.30
N ARG A 47 -19.50 0.04 -3.42
CA ARG A 47 -18.78 -0.07 -4.69
C ARG A 47 -19.40 -1.10 -5.63
N GLU A 48 -19.65 -2.31 -5.15
CA GLU A 48 -20.18 -3.42 -5.94
C GLU A 48 -21.63 -3.19 -6.36
N SER A 49 -22.47 -2.68 -5.45
CA SER A 49 -23.86 -2.33 -5.73
C SER A 49 -24.02 -0.99 -6.47
N ARG A 50 -22.90 -0.29 -6.77
CA ARG A 50 -22.87 1.02 -7.44
C ARG A 50 -23.77 2.09 -6.80
N LEU A 51 -24.02 2.00 -5.50
CA LEU A 51 -24.91 2.91 -4.77
C LEU A 51 -24.43 4.37 -4.84
N TYR A 52 -23.11 4.58 -4.98
CA TYR A 52 -22.51 5.91 -5.14
C TYR A 52 -23.04 6.70 -6.34
N LEU A 53 -23.58 6.04 -7.38
CA LEU A 53 -24.12 6.71 -8.57
C LEU A 53 -25.38 7.53 -8.28
N ARG A 54 -26.01 7.35 -7.11
CA ARG A 54 -27.18 8.12 -6.69
C ARG A 54 -26.85 9.57 -6.30
N CYS A 55 -25.61 9.84 -5.91
CA CYS A 55 -25.20 11.15 -5.36
C CYS A 55 -23.88 11.69 -5.95
N ALA A 56 -23.25 10.96 -6.86
CA ALA A 56 -22.05 11.39 -7.58
C ALA A 56 -21.99 10.70 -8.96
N SER A 57 -21.36 11.36 -9.94
CA SER A 57 -21.26 10.84 -11.30
C SER A 57 -20.23 9.71 -11.42
N SER A 58 -19.30 9.63 -10.46
CA SER A 58 -18.24 8.63 -10.44
C SER A 58 -17.77 8.32 -9.02
N TRP A 59 -17.09 7.17 -8.86
CA TRP A 59 -16.44 6.79 -7.62
C TRP A 59 -15.34 7.77 -7.17
N LYS A 60 -14.61 8.33 -8.15
CA LYS A 60 -13.55 9.32 -7.93
C LYS A 60 -14.08 10.62 -7.34
N GLU A 61 -15.32 10.98 -7.68
CA GLU A 61 -16.04 12.13 -7.14
C GLU A 61 -16.69 11.80 -5.79
N PHE A 62 -17.29 10.62 -5.66
CA PHE A 62 -17.97 10.18 -4.44
C PHE A 62 -17.05 10.11 -3.21
N CYS A 63 -15.88 9.46 -3.35
CA CYS A 63 -14.99 9.19 -2.23
C CYS A 63 -14.56 10.45 -1.45
N PRO A 64 -13.99 11.49 -2.10
CA PRO A 64 -13.60 12.69 -1.37
C PRO A 64 -14.81 13.49 -0.85
N ALA A 65 -15.93 13.49 -1.57
CA ALA A 65 -17.10 14.30 -1.23
C ALA A 65 -17.89 13.74 -0.02
N TYR A 66 -18.03 12.42 0.10
CA TYR A 66 -18.90 11.80 1.09
C TYR A 66 -18.18 10.92 2.13
N LEU A 67 -17.04 10.33 1.75
CA LEU A 67 -16.27 9.45 2.63
C LEU A 67 -15.00 10.11 3.19
N HIS A 68 -14.65 11.31 2.70
CA HIS A 68 -13.46 12.07 3.08
C HIS A 68 -12.14 11.28 2.90
N ILE A 69 -12.11 10.36 1.94
CA ILE A 69 -10.93 9.59 1.55
C ILE A 69 -10.74 9.66 0.04
N SER A 70 -9.53 9.44 -0.46
CA SER A 70 -9.31 9.34 -1.90
C SER A 70 -9.90 8.03 -2.46
N SER A 71 -10.27 8.02 -3.73
CA SER A 71 -10.75 6.79 -4.38
C SER A 71 -9.69 5.68 -4.39
N SER A 72 -8.41 6.05 -4.52
CA SER A 72 -7.30 5.10 -4.45
C SER A 72 -7.15 4.48 -3.05
N GLN A 73 -7.40 5.26 -1.99
CA GLN A 73 -7.44 4.75 -0.63
C GLN A 73 -8.62 3.80 -0.42
N ALA A 74 -9.81 4.15 -0.91
CA ALA A 74 -11.00 3.29 -0.84
C ALA A 74 -10.78 1.96 -1.59
N ASP A 75 -10.24 2.02 -2.81
CA ASP A 75 -9.94 0.82 -3.61
C ASP A 75 -8.88 -0.06 -2.92
N ARG A 76 -7.89 0.53 -2.23
CA ARG A 76 -6.91 -0.21 -1.44
C ARG A 76 -7.55 -0.94 -0.26
N ILE A 77 -8.49 -0.31 0.45
CA ILE A 77 -9.23 -0.93 1.57
C ILE A 77 -10.06 -2.09 1.06
N ILE A 78 -10.81 -1.88 -0.03
CA ILE A 78 -11.63 -2.92 -0.68
C ILE A 78 -10.77 -4.12 -1.10
N ARG A 79 -9.63 -3.87 -1.74
CA ARG A 79 -8.70 -4.94 -2.16
C ARG A 79 -8.18 -5.72 -0.96
N LEU A 80 -7.88 -5.05 0.15
CA LEU A 80 -7.40 -5.69 1.37
C LEU A 80 -8.47 -6.62 1.96
N TRP A 81 -9.73 -6.18 1.99
CA TRP A 81 -10.87 -6.99 2.40
C TRP A 81 -11.09 -8.20 1.50
N GLN A 82 -11.04 -8.03 0.18
CA GLN A 82 -11.24 -9.14 -0.75
C GLN A 82 -10.13 -10.20 -0.64
N LEU A 83 -8.91 -9.80 -0.29
CA LEU A 83 -7.76 -10.72 -0.20
C LEU A 83 -7.71 -11.48 1.13
N HIS A 84 -8.03 -10.80 2.23
CA HIS A 84 -7.76 -11.30 3.60
C HIS A 84 -9.00 -11.34 4.50
N GLY A 85 -10.15 -10.87 4.02
CA GLY A 85 -11.39 -10.82 4.79
C GLY A 85 -11.33 -9.88 6.00
N PRO A 86 -12.19 -10.12 7.01
CA PRO A 86 -12.31 -9.25 8.18
C PRO A 86 -11.13 -9.32 9.16
N ALA A 87 -10.47 -10.49 9.26
CA ALA A 87 -9.44 -10.76 10.25
C ALA A 87 -8.26 -9.77 10.21
N ILE A 88 -7.88 -9.31 9.02
CA ILE A 88 -6.81 -8.32 8.87
C ILE A 88 -7.16 -6.96 9.47
N PHE A 89 -8.43 -6.57 9.40
CA PHE A 89 -8.86 -5.29 9.94
C PHE A 89 -8.93 -5.36 11.46
N GLU A 90 -9.49 -6.44 12.02
CA GLU A 90 -9.52 -6.66 13.47
C GLU A 90 -8.12 -6.72 14.06
N LEU A 91 -7.22 -7.52 13.48
CA LEU A 91 -5.85 -7.62 13.97
C LEU A 91 -5.10 -6.27 13.87
N ARG A 92 -5.33 -5.50 12.81
CA ARG A 92 -4.76 -4.15 12.64
C ARG A 92 -5.36 -3.11 13.57
N GLN A 93 -6.48 -3.36 14.24
CA GLN A 93 -6.95 -2.49 15.33
C GLN A 93 -6.11 -2.71 16.59
N LEU A 94 -5.70 -3.96 16.83
CA LEU A 94 -5.00 -4.37 18.05
C LEU A 94 -3.49 -4.09 17.97
N ILE A 95 -2.87 -4.40 16.83
CA ILE A 95 -1.41 -4.33 16.67
C ILE A 95 -0.99 -3.67 15.35
N ARG A 96 0.25 -3.18 15.30
CA ARG A 96 0.87 -2.75 14.03
C ARG A 96 1.44 -3.98 13.34
N ILE A 97 0.86 -4.37 12.22
CA ILE A 97 1.31 -5.53 11.44
C ILE A 97 1.47 -5.15 9.96
N SER A 98 2.56 -5.59 9.35
CA SER A 98 2.77 -5.41 7.91
C SER A 98 1.87 -6.37 7.11
N PRO A 99 1.55 -6.08 5.83
CA PRO A 99 0.79 -7.01 5.00
C PRO A 99 1.44 -8.41 4.90
N GLN A 100 2.77 -8.48 4.89
CA GLN A 100 3.53 -9.73 4.81
C GLN A 100 3.50 -10.50 6.13
N ASP A 101 3.70 -9.81 7.26
CA ASP A 101 3.59 -10.44 8.58
C ASP A 101 2.16 -10.95 8.82
N PHE A 102 1.15 -10.26 8.29
CA PHE A 102 -0.23 -10.75 8.33
C PHE A 102 -0.39 -12.07 7.57
N GLN A 103 0.19 -12.24 6.38
CA GLN A 103 0.12 -13.50 5.64
C GLN A 103 0.73 -14.68 6.41
N ALA A 104 1.76 -14.43 7.21
CA ALA A 104 2.36 -15.45 8.07
C ALA A 104 1.42 -15.88 9.20
N VAL A 105 0.62 -14.95 9.72
CA VAL A 105 -0.26 -15.14 10.88
C VAL A 105 -1.67 -15.57 10.47
N GLU A 106 -2.12 -15.21 9.26
CA GLU A 106 -3.46 -15.50 8.72
C GLU A 106 -3.90 -16.97 8.87
N PRO A 107 -3.05 -17.99 8.61
CA PRO A 107 -3.43 -19.39 8.81
C PRO A 107 -3.76 -19.77 10.26
N PHE A 108 -3.28 -18.99 11.21
CA PHE A 108 -3.48 -19.19 12.64
C PHE A 108 -4.74 -18.49 13.16
N ILE A 109 -5.38 -17.62 12.36
CA ILE A 109 -6.59 -16.91 12.76
C ILE A 109 -7.81 -17.73 12.36
N LYS A 110 -8.60 -18.16 13.35
CA LYS A 110 -9.86 -18.90 13.15
C LYS A 110 -10.90 -18.40 14.14
N GLU A 111 -12.13 -18.22 13.67
CA GLU A 111 -13.28 -17.86 14.51
C GLU A 111 -13.02 -16.60 15.38
N ASN A 112 -12.36 -15.59 14.81
CA ASN A 112 -11.98 -14.35 15.50
C ASN A 112 -11.02 -14.55 16.69
N ALA A 113 -10.24 -15.62 16.69
CA ALA A 113 -9.16 -15.88 17.64
C ALA A 113 -7.86 -16.25 16.91
N LEU A 114 -6.73 -15.87 17.50
CA LEU A 114 -5.39 -16.30 17.09
C LEU A 114 -5.04 -17.60 17.82
N HIS A 115 -4.88 -18.69 17.06
CA HIS A 115 -4.54 -20.02 17.57
C HIS A 115 -3.04 -20.24 17.50
N PHE A 116 -2.35 -20.28 18.63
CA PHE A 116 -0.90 -20.45 18.70
C PHE A 116 -0.50 -21.18 19.98
N ASN A 117 0.45 -22.12 19.91
CA ASN A 117 0.91 -22.94 21.05
C ASN A 117 -0.23 -23.61 21.84
N ASP A 118 -1.17 -24.27 21.14
CA ASP A 118 -2.36 -24.92 21.70
C ASP A 118 -3.32 -23.98 22.48
N GLU A 119 -3.16 -22.68 22.32
CA GLU A 119 -4.00 -21.65 22.93
C GLU A 119 -4.78 -20.87 21.86
N ALA A 120 -6.06 -20.60 22.13
CA ALA A 120 -6.89 -19.70 21.33
C ALA A 120 -6.98 -18.34 22.05
N ILE A 121 -6.38 -17.31 21.45
CA ILE A 121 -6.36 -15.94 21.98
C ILE A 121 -7.41 -15.12 21.23
N GLU A 122 -8.47 -14.67 21.90
CA GLU A 122 -9.50 -13.85 21.28
C GLU A 122 -8.93 -12.52 20.75
N LEU A 123 -9.36 -12.10 19.55
CA LEU A 123 -8.94 -10.85 18.93
C LEU A 123 -9.70 -9.66 19.55
N ASP A 124 -9.34 -9.31 20.78
CA ASP A 124 -9.90 -8.18 21.51
C ASP A 124 -8.80 -7.27 22.13
N PRO A 125 -9.15 -6.03 22.53
CA PRO A 125 -8.18 -5.09 23.07
C PRO A 125 -7.48 -5.53 24.36
N GLN A 126 -8.10 -6.36 25.19
CA GLN A 126 -7.51 -6.86 26.44
C GLN A 126 -6.38 -7.86 26.16
N ASN A 127 -6.48 -8.58 25.04
CA ASN A 127 -5.49 -9.53 24.58
C ASN A 127 -4.40 -8.92 23.68
N ALA A 128 -4.41 -7.61 23.43
CA ALA A 128 -3.54 -6.96 22.44
C ALA A 128 -2.03 -7.22 22.65
N GLU A 129 -1.53 -7.15 23.89
CA GLU A 129 -0.12 -7.43 24.19
C GLU A 129 0.25 -8.90 23.93
N LYS A 130 -0.66 -9.82 24.28
CA LYS A 130 -0.48 -11.25 24.08
C LYS A 130 -0.50 -11.62 22.59
N ILE A 131 -1.41 -11.00 21.84
CA ILE A 131 -1.50 -11.12 20.38
C ILE A 131 -0.21 -10.60 19.73
N ALA A 132 0.32 -9.45 20.19
CA ALA A 132 1.58 -8.91 19.67
C ALA A 132 2.73 -9.91 19.88
N GLY A 133 2.85 -10.48 21.09
CA GLY A 133 3.87 -11.48 21.40
C GLY A 133 3.76 -12.74 20.53
N ALA A 134 2.55 -13.27 20.34
CA ALA A 134 2.30 -14.44 19.50
C ALA A 134 2.63 -14.15 18.03
N VAL A 135 2.23 -12.99 17.51
CA VAL A 135 2.57 -12.55 16.14
C VAL A 135 4.08 -12.42 15.96
N ASP A 136 4.78 -11.79 16.90
CA ASP A 136 6.24 -11.67 16.86
C ASP A 136 6.95 -13.03 16.88
N GLU A 137 6.42 -14.01 17.60
CA GLU A 137 6.95 -15.37 17.62
C GLU A 137 6.70 -16.10 16.29
N ILE A 138 5.48 -16.03 15.75
CA ILE A 138 5.13 -16.61 14.44
C ILE A 138 6.02 -16.01 13.35
N CYS A 139 6.19 -14.68 13.33
CA CYS A 139 7.00 -13.99 12.34
C CYS A 139 8.51 -14.27 12.48
N ARG A 140 9.01 -14.52 13.70
CA ARG A 140 10.42 -14.92 13.92
C ARG A 140 10.71 -16.34 13.47
N ASN A 141 9.73 -17.24 13.55
CA ASN A 141 9.87 -18.64 13.14
C ASN A 141 9.72 -18.85 11.63
N GLN A 142 9.36 -17.79 10.88
CA GLN A 142 9.37 -17.79 9.43
C GLN A 142 10.81 -17.71 8.90
N PRO A 143 11.14 -18.39 7.78
CA PRO A 143 12.44 -18.26 7.15
C PRO A 143 12.77 -16.79 6.85
N PRO A 144 14.05 -16.38 6.92
CA PRO A 144 14.45 -15.00 6.68
C PRO A 144 13.88 -14.49 5.36
N LYS A 145 13.19 -13.36 5.45
CA LYS A 145 12.53 -12.63 4.35
C LYS A 145 13.34 -12.73 3.05
N GLU A 146 12.91 -13.56 2.11
CA GLU A 146 13.35 -13.41 0.73
C GLU A 146 12.75 -12.09 0.23
N LYS A 147 13.59 -11.07 0.06
CA LYS A 147 13.16 -9.89 -0.69
C LYS A 147 12.71 -10.42 -2.06
N PRO A 148 11.47 -10.13 -2.49
CA PRO A 148 11.06 -10.50 -3.85
C PRO A 148 12.12 -9.95 -4.80
N GLU A 149 12.57 -10.80 -5.74
CA GLU A 149 13.60 -10.39 -6.68
C GLU A 149 13.16 -9.06 -7.34
N PRO A 150 14.04 -8.05 -7.36
CA PRO A 150 13.67 -6.75 -7.90
C PRO A 150 13.26 -6.92 -9.36
N THR A 151 12.07 -6.42 -9.69
CA THR A 151 11.56 -6.50 -11.05
C THR A 151 12.48 -5.73 -12.00
N ILE A 152 12.42 -6.01 -13.31
CA ILE A 152 13.21 -5.25 -14.30
C ILE A 152 12.97 -3.73 -14.17
N PRO A 153 11.74 -3.22 -13.99
CA PRO A 153 11.50 -1.81 -13.68
C PRO A 153 12.24 -1.32 -12.42
N ASP A 154 12.21 -2.06 -11.32
CA ASP A 154 12.91 -1.68 -10.08
C ASP A 154 14.41 -1.58 -10.29
N ARG A 155 14.98 -2.51 -11.08
CA ARG A 155 16.40 -2.52 -11.44
C ARG A 155 16.77 -1.31 -12.30
N VAL A 156 15.91 -0.92 -13.23
CA VAL A 156 16.11 0.28 -14.07
C VAL A 156 16.03 1.55 -13.20
N SER A 157 15.04 1.66 -12.31
CA SER A 157 14.95 2.81 -11.39
C SER A 157 16.12 2.88 -10.40
N ALA A 158 16.64 1.73 -9.95
CA ALA A 158 17.85 1.69 -9.13
C ALA A 158 19.09 2.16 -9.91
N LEU A 159 19.23 1.73 -11.16
CA LEU A 159 20.31 2.18 -12.06
C LEU A 159 20.24 3.69 -12.29
N GLU A 160 19.06 4.24 -12.52
CA GLU A 160 18.87 5.69 -12.68
C GLU A 160 19.38 6.47 -11.46
N LYS A 161 19.01 6.04 -10.25
CA LYS A 161 19.49 6.66 -9.00
C LYS A 161 21.01 6.58 -8.87
N MET A 162 21.59 5.42 -9.18
CA MET A 162 23.05 5.26 -9.17
C MET A 162 23.73 6.24 -10.14
N CYS A 163 23.21 6.38 -11.36
CA CYS A 163 23.73 7.35 -12.33
C CYS A 163 23.64 8.79 -11.81
N GLN A 164 22.52 9.17 -11.18
CA GLN A 164 22.37 10.49 -10.56
C GLN A 164 23.41 10.74 -9.46
N THR A 165 23.67 9.74 -8.60
CA THR A 165 24.71 9.82 -7.57
C THR A 165 26.09 9.96 -8.18
N ILE A 166 26.44 9.15 -9.18
CA ILE A 166 27.74 9.23 -9.86
C ILE A 166 27.94 10.63 -10.47
N VAL A 167 26.92 11.16 -11.16
CA VAL A 167 26.97 12.51 -11.75
C VAL A 167 27.14 13.58 -10.66
N PHE A 168 26.44 13.44 -9.53
CA PHE A 168 26.59 14.35 -8.40
C PHE A 168 28.02 14.35 -7.86
N GLU A 169 28.62 13.17 -7.63
CA GLU A 169 29.99 13.05 -7.12
C GLU A 169 31.01 13.67 -8.08
N PHE A 170 30.90 13.44 -9.39
CA PHE A 170 31.78 14.07 -10.36
C PHE A 170 31.69 15.60 -10.34
N ARG A 171 30.48 16.15 -10.24
CA ARG A 171 30.29 17.61 -10.14
C ARG A 171 30.88 18.17 -8.86
N HIS A 172 30.58 17.52 -7.73
CA HIS A 172 31.07 17.93 -6.44
C HIS A 172 32.61 17.95 -6.38
N LEU A 173 33.25 16.88 -6.86
CA LEU A 173 34.71 16.80 -6.93
C LEU A 173 35.32 17.81 -7.92
N ALA A 174 34.61 18.18 -8.98
CA ALA A 174 35.08 19.19 -9.93
C ALA A 174 35.01 20.63 -9.38
N GLU A 175 34.10 20.89 -8.44
CA GLU A 175 33.92 22.17 -7.75
C GLU A 175 34.90 22.36 -6.58
N ILE A 176 35.37 21.27 -5.98
CA ILE A 176 36.40 21.31 -4.93
C ILE A 176 37.75 21.71 -5.55
N ASP A 177 38.46 22.63 -4.88
CA ASP A 177 39.86 22.95 -5.20
C ASP A 177 40.76 21.76 -4.81
N CYS A 178 40.81 20.79 -5.71
CA CYS A 178 41.69 19.64 -5.63
C CYS A 178 42.90 19.86 -6.56
N GLY A 179 44.10 19.53 -6.08
CA GLY A 179 45.34 19.74 -6.84
C GLY A 179 45.33 19.10 -8.23
N GLY A 180 46.19 19.60 -9.13
CA GLY A 180 46.15 19.28 -10.57
C GLY A 180 46.18 17.80 -10.93
N GLU A 181 46.89 16.97 -10.16
CA GLU A 181 46.95 15.52 -10.36
C GLU A 181 45.61 14.83 -10.07
N VAL A 182 44.94 15.21 -8.98
CA VAL A 182 43.61 14.69 -8.61
C VAL A 182 42.57 15.09 -9.66
N ARG A 183 42.63 16.35 -10.13
CA ARG A 183 41.75 16.86 -11.17
C ARG A 183 41.97 16.14 -12.51
N PHE A 184 43.21 15.82 -12.85
CA PHE A 184 43.53 15.03 -14.04
C PHE A 184 42.97 13.60 -13.95
N ASN A 185 43.15 12.93 -12.81
CA ASN A 185 42.62 11.58 -12.57
C ASN A 185 41.08 11.55 -12.61
N LEU A 186 40.42 12.59 -12.10
CA LEU A 186 38.96 12.75 -12.20
C LEU A 186 38.51 12.84 -13.66
N GLY A 187 39.22 13.61 -14.49
CA GLY A 187 38.96 13.73 -15.92
C GLY A 187 39.14 12.41 -16.69
N LEU A 188 40.19 11.65 -16.38
CA LEU A 188 40.40 10.31 -16.96
C LEU A 188 39.27 9.35 -16.57
N THR A 189 38.87 9.35 -15.31
CA THR A 189 37.79 8.48 -14.80
C THR A 189 36.47 8.80 -15.50
N LEU A 190 36.14 10.10 -15.64
CA LEU A 190 34.94 10.53 -16.35
C LEU A 190 34.95 10.07 -17.82
N LYS A 191 36.09 10.21 -18.50
CA LYS A 191 36.24 9.76 -19.89
C LYS A 191 36.02 8.25 -20.03
N CYS A 192 36.65 7.45 -19.16
CA CYS A 192 36.50 5.99 -19.20
C CYS A 192 35.04 5.55 -18.99
N VAL A 193 34.32 6.18 -18.06
CA VAL A 193 32.90 5.89 -17.83
C VAL A 193 32.04 6.28 -19.04
N ALA A 194 32.30 7.45 -19.63
CA ALA A 194 31.58 7.88 -20.83
C ALA A 194 31.79 6.93 -22.02
N ASP A 195 33.04 6.52 -22.28
CA ASP A 195 33.38 5.58 -23.36
C ASP A 195 32.70 4.22 -23.16
N ALA A 196 32.67 3.72 -21.91
CA ALA A 196 32.01 2.46 -21.57
C ALA A 196 30.49 2.52 -21.79
N LEU A 197 29.83 3.61 -21.36
CA LEU A 197 28.39 3.81 -21.56
C LEU A 197 28.05 3.93 -23.06
N GLN A 198 28.88 4.63 -23.84
CA GLN A 198 28.73 4.70 -25.29
C GLN A 198 28.92 3.34 -25.97
N HIS A 199 29.84 2.51 -25.49
CA HIS A 199 30.01 1.15 -26.01
C HIS A 199 28.78 0.29 -25.76
N VAL A 200 28.24 0.29 -24.54
CA VAL A 200 26.98 -0.40 -24.20
C VAL A 200 25.84 0.09 -25.08
N ASN A 201 25.73 1.40 -25.29
CA ASN A 201 24.70 1.97 -26.16
C ASN A 201 24.83 1.50 -27.61
N ARG A 202 26.05 1.50 -28.17
CA ARG A 202 26.31 1.00 -29.54
C ARG A 202 26.00 -0.48 -29.70
N GLN A 203 26.26 -1.28 -28.67
CA GLN A 203 26.02 -2.73 -28.71
C GLN A 203 24.53 -3.08 -28.64
N HIS A 204 23.74 -2.30 -27.90
CA HIS A 204 22.35 -2.65 -27.58
C HIS A 204 21.30 -1.70 -28.17
N GLY A 205 21.71 -0.59 -28.80
CA GLY A 205 20.79 0.37 -29.43
C GLY A 205 19.83 1.03 -28.44
N LEU A 206 20.26 1.27 -27.20
CA LEU A 206 19.39 1.70 -26.09
C LEU A 206 18.90 3.14 -26.25
N TYR A 207 19.70 3.99 -26.88
CA TYR A 207 19.42 5.39 -27.15
C TYR A 207 19.89 5.73 -28.57
N PRO A 208 19.06 6.41 -29.39
CA PRO A 208 19.47 6.84 -30.71
C PRO A 208 20.63 7.82 -30.57
N THR A 209 21.80 7.45 -31.10
CA THR A 209 22.86 8.44 -31.34
C THR A 209 22.37 9.30 -32.49
N ASP A 210 21.93 10.52 -32.18
CA ASP A 210 21.69 11.52 -33.21
C ASP A 210 22.98 11.67 -34.02
N SER A 211 22.95 11.18 -35.25
CA SER A 211 23.91 11.53 -36.29
C SER A 211 23.73 13.02 -36.56
N ASN A 212 24.59 13.85 -35.96
CA ASN A 212 24.80 15.21 -36.47
C ASN A 212 26.12 15.21 -37.24
N ASP A 213 25.97 15.50 -38.53
CA ASP A 213 27.00 15.93 -39.49
C ASP A 213 27.88 17.08 -38.94
#